data_AF-A0A9E2UBZ0-F1
#
_entry.id   AF-A0A9E2UBZ0-F1
#
_cell.length_a   1.000
_cell.length_b   1.000
_cell.length_c   1.000
_cell.angle_alpha   90.00
_cell.angle_beta   90.00
_cell.angle_gamma   90.00
#
_symmetry.space_group_name_H-M   'P 1'
#
loop_
_entity.id
_entity.type
_entity.pdbx_description
1 polymer ?
#
loop_
_entity_poly.entity_id
_entity_poly.type
_entity_poly.pdbx_seq_one_letter_code
_entity_poly.pdbx_strand_id
1 'polypeptide(L)'
;VYDPDSGELLTGTLMDYGIPRADTMPRVTADFSPVPSPTNPLGAKGVGEGGTVAATPTVMNAILDALGPLGVTDVPMPATPERIWLAIREHMRG
;
A
#
# COMPACT_ATOMS: atom_id res chain seq x y z
N VAL A 1 7.22 -4.56 13.86
CA VAL A 1 6.86 -5.86 14.48
C VAL A 1 7.61 -5.96 15.79
N TYR A 2 6.90 -6.27 16.87
CA TYR A 2 7.48 -6.40 18.20
C TYR A 2 7.30 -7.83 18.71
N ASP A 3 8.28 -8.35 19.42
CA ASP A 3 8.15 -9.60 20.14
C ASP A 3 7.16 -9.43 21.31
N PRO A 4 6.14 -10.29 21.43
CA PRO A 4 5.06 -10.10 22.41
C PRO A 4 5.50 -10.31 23.86
N ASP A 5 6.56 -11.09 24.10
CA ASP A 5 7.00 -11.45 25.46
C ASP A 5 8.03 -10.46 26.00
N SER A 6 9.01 -10.10 25.17
CA SER A 6 10.12 -9.22 25.54
C SER A 6 9.90 -7.74 25.19
N GLY A 7 9.01 -7.44 24.24
CA GLY A 7 8.80 -6.09 23.72
C GLY A 7 9.90 -5.59 22.78
N GLU A 8 10.82 -6.47 22.34
CA GLU A 8 11.90 -6.12 21.42
C GLU A 8 11.39 -5.77 20.02
N LEU A 9 11.98 -4.75 19.38
CA LEU A 9 11.69 -4.40 17.98
C LEU A 9 12.40 -5.36 17.02
N LEU A 10 11.66 -6.31 16.45
CA LEU A 10 12.18 -7.33 15.53
C LEU A 10 12.52 -6.81 14.12
N THR A 11 12.21 -5.54 13.82
CA THR A 11 12.29 -4.95 12.48
C THR A 11 13.08 -3.64 12.50
N GLY A 12 14.09 -3.57 13.36
CA GLY A 12 14.90 -2.37 13.60
C GLY A 12 15.98 -2.09 12.53
N THR A 13 16.11 -2.96 11.53
CA THR A 13 17.14 -2.84 10.48
C THR A 13 16.55 -2.80 9.08
N LEU A 14 17.32 -2.32 8.11
CA LEU A 14 16.93 -2.33 6.69
C LEU A 14 16.97 -3.73 6.04
N MET A 15 17.45 -4.75 6.76
CA MET A 15 17.36 -6.14 6.31
C MET A 15 15.92 -6.66 6.43
N ASP A 16 15.21 -6.20 7.46
CA ASP A 16 13.87 -6.68 7.82
C ASP A 16 12.77 -5.66 7.49
N TYR A 17 13.11 -4.36 7.52
CA TYR A 17 12.19 -3.28 7.15
C TYR A 17 12.18 -3.06 5.64
N GLY A 18 11.09 -3.45 4.99
CA GLY A 18 10.94 -3.37 3.54
C GLY A 18 10.91 -1.92 3.03
N ILE A 19 12.02 -1.47 2.45
CA ILE A 19 12.10 -0.23 1.66
C ILE A 19 12.07 -0.58 0.17
N PRO A 20 11.21 0.08 -0.64
CA PRO A 20 11.20 -0.11 -2.09
C PRO A 20 12.59 0.12 -2.70
N ARG A 21 13.05 -0.84 -3.51
CA ARG A 21 14.29 -0.74 -4.28
C ARG A 21 13.98 -0.33 -5.72
N ALA A 22 15.01 0.10 -6.44
CA ALA A 22 14.85 0.56 -7.82
C ALA A 22 14.26 -0.50 -8.76
N ASP A 23 14.54 -1.77 -8.52
CA ASP A 23 14.05 -2.93 -9.28
C ASP A 23 12.63 -3.38 -8.85
N THR A 24 12.18 -3.01 -7.65
CA THR A 24 10.84 -3.37 -7.15
C THR A 24 9.82 -2.23 -7.27
N MET A 25 10.28 -1.00 -7.47
CA MET A 25 9.40 0.16 -7.60
C MET A 25 8.75 0.17 -9.00
N PRO A 26 7.41 0.23 -9.11
CA PRO A 26 6.77 0.35 -10.41
C PRO A 26 7.09 1.72 -11.04
N ARG A 27 7.08 1.78 -12.37
CA ARG A 27 7.19 3.05 -13.08
C ARG A 27 5.96 3.91 -12.78
N VAL A 28 6.18 5.10 -12.22
CA VAL A 28 5.12 6.06 -11.93
C VAL A 28 4.91 6.96 -13.16
N THR A 29 3.65 7.09 -13.58
CA THR A 29 3.24 8.11 -14.55
C THR A 29 2.42 9.16 -13.81
N ALA A 30 2.71 10.43 -14.07
CA ALA A 30 2.00 11.55 -13.47
C ALA A 30 1.31 12.36 -14.57
N ASP A 31 0.10 12.81 -14.26
CA ASP A 31 -0.67 13.75 -15.08
C ASP A 31 -1.16 14.90 -14.20
N PHE A 32 -1.56 16.01 -14.81
CA PHE A 32 -1.91 17.24 -14.11
C PHE A 32 -3.20 17.86 -14.65
N SER A 33 -4.20 17.99 -13.76
CA SER A 33 -5.47 18.64 -14.04
C SER A 33 -5.71 19.78 -13.04
N PRO A 34 -5.30 21.02 -13.35
CA PRO A 34 -5.35 22.13 -12.40
C PRO A 34 -6.79 22.58 -12.11
N VAL A 35 -7.10 22.71 -10.83
CA VAL A 35 -8.26 23.48 -10.34
C VAL A 35 -7.73 24.48 -9.32
N PRO A 36 -7.54 25.76 -9.67
CA PRO A 36 -6.95 26.75 -8.77
C PRO A 36 -7.74 26.92 -7.47
N SER A 37 -7.04 27.26 -6.38
CA SER A 37 -7.69 27.62 -5.11
C SER A 37 -8.25 29.05 -5.19
N PRO A 38 -9.54 29.29 -4.89
CA PRO A 38 -10.11 30.64 -4.92
C PRO A 38 -9.63 31.53 -3.75
N THR A 39 -9.01 30.95 -2.72
CA THR A 39 -8.62 31.65 -1.49
C THR A 39 -7.11 31.80 -1.31
N ASN A 40 -6.30 31.15 -2.15
CA ASN A 40 -4.86 31.35 -2.17
C ASN A 40 -4.50 32.37 -3.27
N PRO A 41 -3.78 33.46 -2.99
CA PRO A 41 -3.44 34.48 -4.00
C PRO A 41 -2.69 33.95 -5.23
N LEU A 42 -2.00 32.82 -5.11
CA LEU A 42 -1.28 32.16 -6.21
C LEU A 42 -2.10 31.04 -6.87
N GLY A 43 -3.33 30.80 -6.41
CA GLY A 43 -4.16 29.66 -6.83
C GLY A 43 -3.63 28.30 -6.35
N ALA A 44 -2.62 28.27 -5.49
CA ALA A 44 -1.91 27.05 -5.10
C ALA A 44 -2.71 26.17 -4.12
N LYS A 45 -2.47 24.86 -4.20
CA LYS A 45 -2.96 23.84 -3.26
C LYS A 45 -1.79 22.95 -2.84
N GLY A 46 -1.81 22.45 -1.60
CA GLY A 46 -0.83 21.49 -1.11
C GLY A 46 -0.99 20.13 -1.80
N VAL A 47 0.12 19.46 -2.10
CA VAL A 47 0.12 18.15 -2.80
C VAL A 47 1.12 17.15 -2.22
N GLY A 48 1.97 17.55 -1.26
CA GLY A 48 3.09 16.72 -0.78
C GLY A 48 2.70 15.34 -0.26
N GLU A 49 1.51 15.20 0.33
CA GLU A 49 1.01 13.92 0.85
C GLU A 49 0.08 13.18 -0.12
N GLY A 50 -0.33 13.82 -1.22
CA GLY A 50 -1.34 13.27 -2.13
C GLY A 50 -0.98 11.90 -2.69
N GLY A 51 0.31 11.70 -3.00
CA GLY A 51 0.83 10.39 -3.41
C GLY A 51 0.73 9.34 -2.30
N THR A 52 1.18 9.66 -1.09
CA THR A 52 1.17 8.73 0.06
C THR A 52 -0.25 8.34 0.47
N VAL A 53 -1.19 9.29 0.47
CA VAL A 53 -2.59 9.07 0.83
C VAL A 53 -3.28 8.16 -0.18
N ALA A 54 -3.09 8.39 -1.48
CA ALA A 54 -3.77 7.63 -2.52
C ALA A 54 -3.10 6.29 -2.87
N ALA A 55 -1.76 6.18 -2.75
CA ALA A 55 -1.02 5.01 -3.21
C ALA A 55 -1.42 3.73 -2.48
N THR A 56 -1.46 3.76 -1.15
CA THR A 56 -1.80 2.59 -0.32
C THR A 56 -3.16 1.98 -0.66
N PRO A 57 -4.29 2.72 -0.64
CA PRO A 57 -5.58 2.15 -1.01
C PRO A 57 -5.65 1.77 -2.49
N THR A 58 -4.97 2.48 -3.39
CA THR A 58 -4.94 2.12 -4.83
C THR A 58 -4.35 0.73 -5.04
N VAL A 59 -3.21 0.43 -4.40
CA VAL A 59 -2.56 -0.89 -4.51
C VAL A 59 -3.40 -1.98 -3.84
N MET A 60 -3.94 -1.72 -2.65
CA MET A 60 -4.78 -2.71 -1.96
C MET A 60 -6.04 -3.04 -2.74
N ASN A 61 -6.72 -2.04 -3.31
CA ASN A 61 -7.89 -2.26 -4.16
C ASN A 61 -7.53 -3.05 -5.42
N ALA A 62 -6.36 -2.80 -6.04
CA ALA A 62 -5.90 -3.58 -7.18
C ALA A 62 -5.62 -5.05 -6.83
N ILE A 63 -5.06 -5.31 -5.64
CA ILE A 63 -4.88 -6.68 -5.13
C ILE A 63 -6.24 -7.36 -4.95
N LEU A 64 -7.20 -6.69 -4.30
CA LEU A 64 -8.54 -7.26 -4.07
C LEU A 64 -9.32 -7.48 -5.37
N ASP A 65 -9.23 -6.56 -6.33
CA ASP A 65 -9.82 -6.73 -7.67
C ASP A 65 -9.26 -7.98 -8.37
N ALA A 66 -7.93 -8.18 -8.33
CA ALA A 66 -7.28 -9.34 -8.92
C ALA A 66 -7.66 -10.67 -8.23
N LEU A 67 -7.92 -10.65 -6.91
CA LEU A 67 -8.27 -11.85 -6.14
C LEU A 67 -9.77 -12.07 -6.01
N GLY A 68 -10.61 -11.10 -6.38
CA GLY A 68 -12.07 -11.18 -6.34
C GLY A 68 -12.66 -12.42 -7.01
N PRO A 69 -12.18 -12.87 -8.19
CA PRO A 69 -12.63 -14.12 -8.82
C PRO A 69 -12.40 -15.39 -7.97
N LEU A 70 -11.50 -15.32 -6.98
CA LEU A 70 -11.22 -16.40 -6.02
C LEU A 70 -12.05 -16.26 -4.72
N GLY A 71 -12.96 -15.29 -4.66
CA GLY A 71 -13.80 -15.02 -3.49
C GLY A 71 -13.14 -14.22 -2.38
N VAL A 72 -11.88 -13.80 -2.53
CA VAL A 72 -11.15 -13.02 -1.52
C VAL A 72 -11.73 -11.62 -1.45
N THR A 73 -12.14 -11.19 -0.25
CA THR A 73 -12.72 -9.86 0.00
C THR A 73 -11.85 -8.94 0.84
N ASP A 74 -10.81 -9.47 1.50
CA ASP A 74 -9.89 -8.71 2.33
C ASP A 74 -8.48 -9.34 2.36
N VAL A 75 -7.45 -8.50 2.52
CA VAL A 75 -6.05 -8.90 2.72
C VAL A 75 -5.40 -7.95 3.72
N PRO A 76 -4.87 -8.43 4.86
CA PRO A 76 -4.25 -7.56 5.86
C PRO A 76 -2.94 -6.95 5.37
N MET A 77 -2.76 -5.65 5.60
CA MET A 77 -1.52 -4.93 5.29
C MET A 77 -0.39 -5.21 6.30
N PRO A 78 0.89 -5.21 5.88
CA PRO A 78 1.34 -5.20 4.48
C PRO A 78 0.93 -6.49 3.74
N ALA A 79 0.59 -6.35 2.46
CA ALA A 79 0.18 -7.46 1.60
C ALA A 79 1.40 -8.30 1.15
N THR A 80 2.02 -8.99 2.11
CA THR A 80 3.15 -9.90 1.84
C THR A 80 2.68 -11.09 1.00
N PRO A 81 3.59 -11.74 0.24
CA PRO A 81 3.26 -12.95 -0.51
C PRO A 81 2.62 -14.05 0.33
N GLU A 82 3.08 -14.22 1.58
CA GLU A 82 2.50 -15.17 2.54
C GLU A 82 1.04 -14.85 2.85
N ARG A 83 0.71 -13.58 3.12
CA ARG A 83 -0.66 -13.17 3.45
C ARG A 83 -1.60 -13.30 2.26
N ILE A 84 -1.12 -12.98 1.07
CA ILE A 84 -1.87 -13.22 -0.18
C ILE A 84 -2.14 -14.71 -0.34
N TRP A 85 -1.13 -15.56 -0.15
CA TRP A 85 -1.28 -17.01 -0.27
C TRP A 85 -2.27 -17.58 0.76
N LEU A 86 -2.20 -17.12 2.02
CA LEU A 86 -3.14 -17.52 3.07
C LEU A 86 -4.57 -17.12 2.70
N ALA A 87 -4.79 -15.87 2.27
CA ALA A 87 -6.11 -15.39 1.86
C ALA A 87 -6.71 -16.22 0.73
N ILE A 88 -5.93 -16.57 -0.29
CA ILE A 88 -6.35 -17.45 -1.38
C ILE A 88 -6.71 -18.85 -0.84
N ARG A 89 -5.84 -19.42 0.00
CA ARG A 89 -6.00 -20.78 0.51
C ARG A 89 -7.24 -20.93 1.41
N GLU A 90 -7.57 -19.91 2.19
CA GLU A 90 -8.77 -19.89 3.03
C GLU A 90 -10.04 -19.96 2.18
N HIS A 91 -10.10 -19.20 1.09
CA HIS A 91 -11.27 -19.14 0.20
C HIS A 91 -11.38 -20.34 -0.75
N MET A 92 -10.28 -21.05 -1.04
CA MET A 92 -10.29 -22.30 -1.83
C MET A 92 -10.71 -23.54 -1.03
N ARG A 93 -10.84 -23.43 0.30
CA ARG A 93 -11.19 -24.54 1.20
C ARG A 93 -12.67 -24.58 1.58
N GLY A 94 -13.44 -23.53 1.25
CA GLY A 94 -14.89 -23.49 1.37
C GLY A 94 -15.56 -23.91 0.08
#